data_AF-A0A820CD14-F1
#
_entry.id   AF-A0A820CD14-F1
#
_cell.length_a   1.000
_cell.length_b   1.000
_cell.length_c   1.000
_cell.angle_alpha   90.00
_cell.angle_beta   90.00
_cell.angle_gamma   90.00
#
_symmetry.space_group_name_H-M   'P 1'
#
loop_
_entity.id
_entity.type
_entity.pdbx_description
1 polymer ?
#
loop_
_entity_poly.entity_id
_entity_poly.type
_entity_poly.pdbx_seq_one_letter_code
_entity_poly.pdbx_strand_id
1 'polypeptide(L)'
;MNNSMIRIVDIPEEMLLAIFKKLNNIDILYSLVGVNQKLDKVACDIGFTRTIDLTMSSSDEAEYSGTNTILDRFCMHILPRIYQNIEYLIIQGCFSQRVLHASIYPNLRKLTLINLELKMASHIFNGKSPFIQIFKRQISDLVVTINNKIANKPKKKLAIGVYFNIFGLIENLKYLDFNVNNIYPFPRPLLSGLSSTTCCLPKIAYLRIKMHNFNDCRWLLDGRLSQLHTCIVDVDYIRKSSMIINNTNTPLKLKSFSLYVRHPTVEFDNQVVPLLRRMVHTETLTLSLFVVRRTSFLDGTYLADSVINHMSRLHTFIFDIVTRGTMTNAEIQPSADDIRRTFVQIGIHVDCYMEYNSHGIGRCHVYSLPFTMTHIHIITYNFPG
;
A
#
# COMPACT_ATOMS: atom_id res chain seq x y z
N MET A 1 -20.02 -55.20 -1.19
CA MET A 1 -20.20 -53.87 -1.78
C MET A 1 -18.92 -53.54 -2.55
N ASN A 2 -18.96 -53.54 -3.88
CA ASN A 2 -17.80 -53.16 -4.70
C ASN A 2 -17.63 -51.64 -4.58
N ASN A 3 -16.60 -51.19 -3.86
CA ASN A 3 -16.16 -49.80 -3.94
C ASN A 3 -15.66 -49.55 -5.37
N SER A 4 -16.51 -49.00 -6.23
CA SER A 4 -16.08 -48.49 -7.52
C SER A 4 -15.10 -47.34 -7.25
N MET A 5 -13.81 -47.60 -7.46
CA MET A 5 -12.77 -46.60 -7.33
C MET A 5 -12.93 -45.59 -8.47
N ILE A 6 -13.66 -44.50 -8.21
CA ILE A 6 -13.82 -43.40 -9.16
C ILE A 6 -12.43 -42.79 -9.37
N ARG A 7 -11.93 -42.82 -10.61
CA ARG A 7 -10.65 -42.18 -10.93
C ARG A 7 -10.88 -40.70 -11.16
N ILE A 8 -9.89 -39.87 -10.82
CA ILE A 8 -9.96 -38.43 -11.04
C ILE A 8 -10.22 -38.07 -12.51
N VAL A 9 -9.73 -38.91 -13.44
CA VAL A 9 -9.94 -38.73 -14.89
C VAL A 9 -11.38 -39.01 -15.33
N ASP A 10 -12.21 -39.63 -14.50
CA ASP A 10 -13.63 -39.88 -14.79
C ASP A 10 -14.50 -38.66 -14.47
N ILE A 11 -13.99 -37.71 -13.69
CA ILE A 11 -14.70 -36.47 -13.31
C ILE A 11 -14.81 -35.53 -14.52
N PRO A 12 -15.96 -34.87 -14.77
CA PRO A 12 -16.13 -33.87 -15.83
C PRO A 12 -15.12 -32.71 -15.72
N GLU A 13 -14.71 -32.14 -16.86
CA GLU A 13 -13.68 -31.10 -16.93
C GLU A 13 -14.10 -29.83 -16.15
N GLU A 14 -15.38 -29.47 -16.18
CA GLU A 14 -15.93 -28.30 -15.51
C GLU A 14 -15.84 -28.44 -13.99
N MET A 15 -16.08 -29.66 -13.48
CA MET A 15 -15.95 -29.97 -12.06
C MET A 15 -14.49 -29.97 -11.63
N LEU A 16 -13.60 -30.55 -12.44
CA LEU A 16 -12.16 -30.51 -12.18
C LEU A 16 -11.64 -29.07 -12.14
N LEU A 17 -12.06 -28.22 -13.09
CA LEU A 17 -11.71 -26.81 -13.13
C LEU A 17 -12.21 -26.06 -11.88
N ALA A 18 -13.45 -26.32 -11.46
CA ALA A 18 -14.02 -25.73 -10.25
C ALA A 18 -13.28 -26.16 -8.97
N ILE A 19 -12.80 -27.41 -8.93
CA ILE A 19 -11.95 -27.91 -7.85
C ILE A 19 -10.58 -27.23 -7.89
N PHE A 20 -9.91 -27.23 -9.04
CA PHE A 20 -8.55 -26.67 -9.18
C PHE A 20 -8.51 -25.19 -8.84
N LYS A 21 -9.53 -24.41 -9.21
CA LYS A 21 -9.63 -22.98 -8.87
C LYS A 21 -9.67 -22.69 -7.36
N LYS A 22 -9.93 -23.70 -6.51
CA LYS A 22 -9.88 -23.58 -5.05
C LYS A 22 -8.52 -23.97 -4.45
N LEU A 23 -7.61 -24.49 -5.27
CA LEU A 23 -6.29 -24.97 -4.86
C LEU A 23 -5.21 -24.00 -5.33
N ASN A 24 -4.00 -24.14 -4.80
CA ASN A 24 -2.85 -23.37 -5.28
C ASN A 24 -2.54 -23.73 -6.73
N ASN A 25 -2.42 -22.71 -7.59
CA ASN A 25 -2.27 -22.90 -9.03
C ASN A 25 -0.92 -23.55 -9.40
N ILE A 26 0.15 -23.23 -8.69
CA ILE A 26 1.48 -23.81 -8.94
C ILE A 26 1.53 -25.27 -8.55
N ASP A 27 0.91 -25.65 -7.43
CA ASP A 27 0.88 -27.05 -7.01
C ASP A 27 0.15 -27.92 -8.03
N ILE A 28 -0.98 -27.43 -8.56
CA ILE A 28 -1.74 -28.11 -9.61
C ILE A 28 -0.94 -28.20 -10.91
N LEU A 29 -0.37 -27.09 -11.36
CA LEU A 29 0.41 -27.05 -12.60
C LEU A 29 1.63 -27.99 -12.50
N TYR A 30 2.35 -27.94 -11.39
CA TYR A 30 3.51 -28.79 -11.15
C TYR A 30 3.12 -30.27 -11.06
N SER A 31 2.03 -30.58 -10.36
CA SER A 31 1.64 -31.98 -10.10
C SER A 31 0.98 -32.64 -11.30
N LEU A 32 0.21 -31.90 -12.10
CA LEU A 32 -0.67 -32.51 -13.11
C LEU A 32 -0.17 -32.35 -14.55
N VAL A 33 0.59 -31.29 -14.86
CA VAL A 33 1.03 -31.04 -16.23
C VAL A 33 2.07 -32.08 -16.67
N GLY A 34 1.75 -32.81 -17.73
CA GLY A 34 2.51 -33.94 -18.27
C GLY A 34 2.09 -35.30 -17.71
N VAL A 35 1.13 -35.37 -16.79
CA VAL A 35 0.68 -36.64 -16.18
C VAL A 35 -0.40 -37.31 -17.01
N ASN A 36 -1.38 -36.55 -17.49
CA ASN A 36 -2.50 -37.09 -18.26
C ASN A 36 -3.06 -36.01 -19.19
N GLN A 37 -3.39 -36.38 -20.43
CA GLN A 37 -3.87 -35.41 -21.44
C GLN A 37 -5.14 -34.65 -21.02
N LYS A 38 -6.09 -35.30 -20.35
CA LYS A 38 -7.30 -34.64 -19.84
C LYS A 38 -6.96 -33.68 -18.72
N LEU A 39 -6.10 -34.07 -17.79
CA LEU A 39 -5.67 -33.19 -16.69
C LEU A 39 -4.84 -32.02 -17.22
N ASP A 40 -3.98 -32.22 -18.22
CA ASP A 40 -3.24 -31.17 -18.92
C ASP A 40 -4.18 -30.13 -19.52
N LYS A 41 -5.25 -30.57 -20.19
CA LYS A 41 -6.22 -29.66 -20.81
C LYS A 41 -6.89 -28.77 -19.76
N VAL A 42 -7.27 -29.34 -18.62
CA VAL A 42 -7.91 -28.59 -17.53
C VAL A 42 -6.90 -27.70 -16.79
N ALA A 43 -5.69 -28.20 -16.52
CA ALA A 43 -4.64 -27.46 -15.82
C ALA A 43 -4.05 -26.33 -16.66
N CYS A 44 -4.07 -26.43 -17.99
CA CYS A 44 -3.65 -25.36 -18.90
C CYS A 44 -4.81 -24.46 -19.36
N ASP A 45 -6.02 -24.65 -18.83
CA ASP A 45 -7.19 -23.85 -19.18
C ASP A 45 -6.91 -22.35 -18.97
N ILE A 46 -7.41 -21.51 -19.88
CA ILE A 46 -7.21 -20.06 -19.82
C ILE A 46 -7.83 -19.45 -18.57
N GLY A 47 -8.99 -19.95 -18.13
CA GLY A 47 -9.67 -19.47 -16.93
C GLY A 47 -8.93 -19.84 -15.64
N PHE A 48 -8.14 -20.91 -15.65
CA PHE A 48 -7.29 -21.31 -14.52
C PHE A 48 -5.94 -20.60 -14.53
N THR A 49 -5.28 -20.54 -15.69
CA THR A 49 -3.92 -20.02 -15.86
C THR A 49 -3.86 -18.50 -16.04
N ARG A 50 -5.02 -17.83 -16.06
CA ARG A 50 -5.16 -16.37 -16.08
C ARG A 50 -4.34 -15.67 -14.99
N THR A 51 -4.31 -16.26 -13.81
CA THR A 51 -3.59 -15.76 -12.65
C THR A 51 -2.62 -16.82 -12.17
N ILE A 52 -1.34 -16.46 -12.11
CA ILE A 52 -0.26 -17.31 -11.63
C ILE A 52 0.34 -16.71 -10.37
N ASP A 53 0.44 -17.50 -9.31
CA ASP A 53 0.94 -17.09 -8.00
C ASP A 53 2.12 -17.96 -7.59
N LEU A 54 3.32 -17.39 -7.75
CA LEU A 54 4.61 -18.01 -7.44
C LEU A 54 5.12 -17.56 -6.07
N THR A 55 4.21 -17.32 -5.12
CA THR A 55 4.56 -17.04 -3.73
C THR A 55 4.68 -18.34 -2.96
N MET A 56 5.64 -18.40 -2.04
CA MET A 56 5.84 -19.58 -1.19
C MET A 56 5.26 -19.31 0.20
N SER A 57 4.81 -20.38 0.85
CA SER A 57 4.46 -20.33 2.27
C SER A 57 5.70 -20.02 3.11
N SER A 58 5.49 -19.35 4.25
CA SER A 58 6.57 -19.01 5.19
C SER A 58 7.28 -20.24 5.80
N SER A 59 6.66 -21.42 5.76
CA SER A 59 7.30 -22.70 6.13
C SER A 59 8.44 -23.08 5.21
N ASP A 60 8.38 -22.65 3.95
CA ASP A 60 9.27 -23.13 2.91
C ASP A 60 10.52 -22.24 2.80
N GLU A 61 10.51 -21.02 3.35
CA GLU A 61 11.64 -20.07 3.28
C GLU A 61 12.92 -20.57 3.98
N ALA A 62 12.82 -21.50 4.95
CA ALA A 62 13.95 -21.97 5.75
C ALA A 62 14.86 -23.00 5.04
N GLU A 63 14.39 -23.65 3.97
CA GLU A 63 15.10 -24.78 3.33
C GLU A 63 15.86 -24.40 2.05
N TYR A 64 15.81 -23.15 1.57
CA TYR A 64 16.29 -22.82 0.23
C TYR A 64 17.70 -22.25 0.15
N SER A 65 18.68 -23.15 -0.02
CA SER A 65 19.95 -22.86 -0.70
C SER A 65 20.18 -23.86 -1.85
N GLY A 66 19.82 -23.49 -3.07
CA GLY A 66 20.19 -24.22 -4.29
C GLY A 66 19.03 -24.92 -4.99
N THR A 67 18.69 -24.43 -6.19
CA THR A 67 17.80 -25.05 -7.20
C THR A 67 16.41 -25.47 -6.70
N ASN A 68 15.47 -24.53 -6.77
CA ASN A 68 14.04 -24.85 -6.66
C ASN A 68 13.60 -25.60 -7.93
N THR A 69 13.61 -26.94 -7.87
CA THR A 69 13.23 -27.85 -8.97
C THR A 69 11.79 -27.64 -9.45
N ILE A 70 10.90 -27.18 -8.56
CA ILE A 70 9.54 -26.79 -8.90
C ILE A 70 9.56 -25.59 -9.83
N LEU A 71 10.34 -24.56 -9.48
CA LEU A 71 10.47 -23.37 -10.31
C LEU A 71 11.19 -23.67 -11.65
N ASP A 72 12.21 -24.53 -11.65
CA ASP A 72 12.87 -24.94 -12.89
C ASP A 72 11.89 -25.66 -13.82
N ARG A 73 11.13 -26.62 -13.30
CA ARG A 73 10.11 -27.30 -14.09
C ARG A 73 9.03 -26.32 -14.57
N PHE A 74 8.62 -25.38 -13.71
CA PHE A 74 7.64 -24.37 -14.09
C PHE A 74 8.16 -23.52 -15.26
N CYS A 75 9.34 -22.90 -15.12
CA CYS A 75 9.90 -22.02 -16.14
C CYS A 75 10.21 -22.76 -17.46
N MET A 76 10.70 -24.00 -17.39
CA MET A 76 11.19 -24.71 -18.58
C MET A 76 10.11 -25.53 -19.29
N HIS A 77 9.12 -26.08 -18.58
CA HIS A 77 8.17 -27.02 -19.16
C HIS A 77 6.72 -26.53 -19.12
N ILE A 78 6.34 -25.79 -18.10
CA ILE A 78 4.94 -25.38 -17.90
C ILE A 78 4.69 -24.01 -18.53
N LEU A 79 5.52 -23.03 -18.19
CA LEU A 79 5.38 -21.65 -18.63
C LEU A 79 5.30 -21.52 -20.17
N PRO A 80 6.11 -22.22 -20.99
CA PRO A 80 5.98 -22.17 -22.45
C PRO A 80 4.60 -22.61 -22.98
N ARG A 81 3.85 -23.40 -22.21
CA ARG A 81 2.50 -23.88 -22.59
C ARG A 81 1.39 -22.90 -22.21
N ILE A 82 1.62 -22.03 -21.23
CA ILE A 82 0.56 -21.21 -20.62
C ILE A 82 0.83 -19.70 -20.66
N TYR A 83 2.01 -19.24 -21.09
CA TYR A 83 2.42 -17.83 -20.98
C TYR A 83 1.47 -16.84 -21.68
N GLN A 84 0.77 -17.28 -22.74
CA GLN A 84 -0.21 -16.46 -23.45
C GLN A 84 -1.47 -16.23 -22.62
N ASN A 85 -1.79 -17.12 -21.69
CA ASN A 85 -2.98 -17.02 -20.85
C ASN A 85 -2.77 -16.09 -19.65
N ILE A 86 -1.52 -15.84 -19.25
CA ILE A 86 -1.17 -15.13 -18.02
C ILE A 86 -1.47 -13.63 -18.17
N GLU A 87 -2.48 -13.16 -17.44
CA GLU A 87 -2.83 -11.75 -17.34
C GLU A 87 -2.40 -11.12 -16.01
N TYR A 88 -2.29 -11.96 -14.97
CA TYR A 88 -1.93 -11.59 -13.61
C TYR A 88 -0.80 -12.47 -13.11
N LEU A 89 0.31 -11.87 -12.70
CA LEU A 89 1.47 -12.59 -12.22
C LEU A 89 1.88 -12.07 -10.83
N ILE A 90 1.93 -12.97 -9.86
CA ILE A 90 2.37 -12.69 -8.49
C ILE A 90 3.67 -13.49 -8.27
N ILE A 91 4.74 -12.81 -7.87
CA ILE A 91 6.08 -13.40 -7.80
C ILE A 91 6.77 -13.02 -6.49
N GLN A 92 7.30 -14.03 -5.79
CA GLN A 92 8.25 -13.82 -4.70
C GLN A 92 9.56 -13.24 -5.25
N GLY A 93 10.16 -12.28 -4.54
CA GLY A 93 11.32 -11.53 -5.02
C GLY A 93 12.55 -12.38 -5.38
N CYS A 94 12.73 -13.55 -4.79
CA CYS A 94 13.81 -14.49 -5.14
C CYS A 94 13.62 -15.15 -6.53
N PHE A 95 12.41 -15.14 -7.09
CA PHE A 95 12.08 -15.78 -8.37
C PHE A 95 11.89 -14.78 -9.51
N SER A 96 11.76 -13.49 -9.20
CA SER A 96 11.36 -12.46 -10.17
C SER A 96 12.24 -12.43 -11.42
N GLN A 97 13.56 -12.52 -11.27
CA GLN A 97 14.45 -12.48 -12.43
C GLN A 97 14.27 -13.70 -13.34
N ARG A 98 14.20 -14.91 -12.76
CA ARG A 98 14.05 -16.17 -13.52
C ARG A 98 12.73 -16.19 -14.27
N VAL A 99 11.63 -15.88 -13.58
CA VAL A 99 10.27 -15.93 -14.14
C VAL A 99 10.09 -14.87 -15.22
N LEU A 100 10.52 -13.63 -14.97
CA LEU A 100 10.40 -12.55 -15.95
C LEU A 100 11.30 -12.77 -17.18
N HIS A 101 12.40 -13.51 -17.06
CA HIS A 101 13.25 -13.89 -18.20
C HIS A 101 12.72 -15.08 -19.00
N ALA A 102 11.98 -15.98 -18.37
CA ALA A 102 11.64 -17.27 -18.96
C ALA A 102 10.63 -17.17 -20.12
N SER A 103 9.86 -16.07 -20.23
CA SER A 103 8.91 -15.89 -21.32
C SER A 103 8.60 -14.43 -21.63
N ILE A 104 8.02 -14.20 -22.80
CA ILE A 104 7.37 -12.94 -23.18
C ILE A 104 5.91 -13.08 -22.82
N TYR A 105 5.38 -12.23 -21.95
CA TYR A 105 3.99 -12.31 -21.51
C TYR A 105 3.11 -11.34 -22.31
N PRO A 106 2.47 -11.75 -23.42
CA PRO A 106 1.78 -10.83 -24.31
C PRO A 106 0.57 -10.14 -23.65
N ASN A 107 -0.10 -10.82 -22.72
CA ASN A 107 -1.36 -10.39 -22.10
C ASN A 107 -1.18 -9.91 -20.64
N LEU A 108 0.05 -9.84 -20.14
CA LEU A 108 0.31 -9.47 -18.75
C LEU A 108 -0.02 -8.00 -18.49
N ARG A 109 -1.06 -7.76 -17.70
CA ARG A 109 -1.49 -6.40 -17.34
C ARG A 109 -1.25 -6.05 -15.87
N LYS A 110 -1.19 -7.07 -15.00
CA LYS A 110 -0.95 -6.88 -13.56
C LYS A 110 0.23 -7.70 -13.08
N LEU A 111 1.18 -7.01 -12.45
CA LEU A 111 2.35 -7.62 -11.85
C LEU A 111 2.42 -7.29 -10.36
N THR A 112 2.58 -8.33 -9.54
CA THR A 112 2.82 -8.21 -8.10
C THR A 112 4.18 -8.81 -7.78
N LEU A 113 5.10 -8.00 -7.27
CA LEU A 113 6.42 -8.44 -6.82
C LEU A 113 6.52 -8.24 -5.31
N ILE A 114 6.57 -9.34 -4.55
CA ILE A 114 6.63 -9.27 -3.09
C ILE A 114 8.02 -9.63 -2.56
N ASN A 115 8.37 -9.11 -1.39
CA ASN A 115 9.65 -9.39 -0.72
C ASN A 115 10.89 -9.18 -1.61
N LEU A 116 10.87 -8.17 -2.50
CA LEU A 116 12.02 -7.82 -3.32
C LEU A 116 13.14 -7.22 -2.48
N GLU A 117 14.38 -7.62 -2.75
CA GLU A 117 15.52 -6.85 -2.28
C GLU A 117 15.68 -5.56 -3.07
N LEU A 118 16.13 -4.49 -2.42
CA LEU A 118 16.31 -3.18 -3.07
C LEU A 118 17.27 -3.24 -4.28
N LYS A 119 18.32 -4.06 -4.21
CA LYS A 119 19.25 -4.26 -5.33
C LYS A 119 18.54 -4.93 -6.51
N MET A 120 17.76 -5.98 -6.26
CA MET A 120 16.96 -6.68 -7.27
C MET A 120 15.98 -5.71 -7.94
N ALA A 121 15.24 -4.93 -7.14
CA ALA A 121 14.32 -3.91 -7.64
C ALA A 121 15.04 -2.90 -8.54
N SER A 122 16.23 -2.44 -8.16
CA SER A 122 17.01 -1.50 -8.99
C SER A 122 17.47 -2.08 -10.33
N HIS A 123 17.63 -3.40 -10.41
CA HIS A 123 17.96 -4.10 -11.65
C HIS A 123 16.71 -4.29 -12.52
N ILE A 124 15.60 -4.75 -11.93
CA ILE A 124 14.33 -4.98 -12.62
C ILE A 124 13.80 -3.69 -13.22
N PHE A 125 13.73 -2.62 -12.42
CA PHE A 125 13.24 -1.31 -12.83
C PHE A 125 14.36 -0.45 -13.40
N ASN A 126 15.31 -1.01 -14.14
CA ASN A 126 16.32 -0.21 -14.85
C ASN A 126 15.82 0.13 -16.26
N GLY A 127 16.10 1.34 -16.75
CA GLY A 127 15.87 1.72 -18.15
C GLY A 127 16.58 0.84 -19.19
N LYS A 128 17.56 0.03 -18.76
CA LYS A 128 18.28 -0.97 -19.58
C LYS A 128 17.85 -2.41 -19.28
N SER A 129 16.83 -2.60 -18.45
CA SER A 129 16.34 -3.92 -18.07
C SER A 129 15.77 -4.63 -19.30
N PRO A 130 16.02 -5.95 -19.47
CA PRO A 130 15.41 -6.73 -20.55
C PRO A 130 13.88 -6.75 -20.45
N PHE A 131 13.33 -6.48 -19.26
CA PHE A 131 11.90 -6.45 -19.00
C PHE A 131 11.23 -5.11 -19.35
N ILE A 132 11.99 -4.12 -19.84
CA ILE A 132 11.46 -2.77 -20.07
C ILE A 132 10.25 -2.73 -21.01
N GLN A 133 10.18 -3.65 -21.98
CA GLN A 133 9.06 -3.69 -22.92
C GLN A 133 7.75 -4.09 -22.24
N ILE A 134 7.81 -5.04 -21.29
CA ILE A 134 6.67 -5.44 -20.46
C ILE A 134 6.16 -4.22 -19.69
N PHE A 135 7.08 -3.51 -19.02
CA PHE A 135 6.77 -2.34 -18.22
C PHE A 135 6.22 -1.16 -19.02
N LYS A 136 6.81 -0.84 -20.18
CA LYS A 136 6.38 0.32 -20.97
C LYS A 136 4.99 0.15 -21.55
N ARG A 137 4.66 -1.05 -22.04
CA ARG A 137 3.51 -1.24 -22.92
C ARG A 137 2.32 -1.93 -22.28
N GLN A 138 2.52 -2.84 -21.34
CA GLN A 138 1.46 -3.78 -20.96
C GLN A 138 0.95 -3.58 -19.53
N ILE A 139 1.84 -3.23 -18.60
CA ILE A 139 1.48 -3.13 -17.18
C ILE A 139 0.61 -1.90 -16.92
N SER A 140 -0.63 -2.15 -16.46
CA SER A 140 -1.53 -1.13 -15.92
C SER A 140 -1.62 -1.16 -14.40
N ASP A 141 -1.27 -2.30 -13.79
CA ASP A 141 -1.41 -2.54 -12.37
C ASP A 141 -0.10 -3.09 -11.81
N LEU A 142 0.55 -2.33 -10.93
CA LEU A 142 1.80 -2.73 -10.33
C LEU A 142 1.69 -2.72 -8.80
N VAL A 143 2.03 -3.84 -8.18
CA VAL A 143 2.22 -3.97 -6.73
C VAL A 143 3.65 -4.38 -6.47
N VAL A 144 4.37 -3.61 -5.65
CA VAL A 144 5.78 -3.90 -5.35
C VAL A 144 6.02 -3.69 -3.86
N THR A 145 6.46 -4.76 -3.20
CA THR A 145 6.92 -4.73 -1.81
C THR A 145 8.42 -5.00 -1.76
N ILE A 146 9.18 -4.02 -1.31
CA ILE A 146 10.63 -4.11 -1.14
C ILE A 146 10.95 -4.29 0.34
N ASN A 147 11.61 -5.38 0.69
CA ASN A 147 12.09 -5.64 2.04
C ASN A 147 13.60 -5.41 2.11
N ASN A 148 14.01 -4.29 2.71
CA ASN A 148 15.41 -4.00 2.94
C ASN A 148 15.81 -4.43 4.37
N LYS A 149 15.92 -5.75 4.59
CA LYS A 149 16.28 -6.33 5.91
C LYS A 149 17.76 -6.11 6.29
N ILE A 150 18.62 -5.73 5.34
CA ILE A 150 20.07 -5.65 5.59
C ILE A 150 20.41 -4.35 6.31
N ALA A 151 21.02 -4.45 7.49
CA ALA A 151 21.43 -3.38 8.40
C ALA A 151 22.46 -2.37 7.84
N ASN A 152 22.78 -2.46 6.56
CA ASN A 152 23.64 -1.49 5.89
C ASN A 152 22.83 -0.23 5.58
N LYS A 153 23.41 0.95 5.88
CA LYS A 153 22.81 2.26 5.60
C LYS A 153 22.05 2.22 4.28
N PRO A 154 20.74 2.53 4.28
CA PRO A 154 19.92 2.37 3.08
C PRO A 154 20.54 3.18 1.95
N LYS A 155 20.78 2.53 0.81
CA LYS A 155 21.33 3.18 -0.38
C LYS A 155 20.26 4.09 -0.97
N LYS A 156 20.07 5.27 -0.37
CA LYS A 156 19.08 6.29 -0.76
C LYS A 156 19.03 6.49 -2.27
N LYS A 157 20.18 6.51 -2.93
CA LYS A 157 20.31 6.62 -4.39
C LYS A 157 19.61 5.48 -5.15
N LEU A 158 19.70 4.23 -4.69
CA LEU A 158 19.01 3.09 -5.30
C LEU A 158 17.50 3.19 -5.12
N ALA A 159 17.05 3.54 -3.91
CA ALA A 159 15.61 3.73 -3.65
C ALA A 159 15.03 4.82 -4.55
N ILE A 160 15.68 6.00 -4.60
CA ILE A 160 15.28 7.09 -5.51
C ILE A 160 15.27 6.62 -6.96
N GLY A 161 16.28 5.85 -7.39
CA GLY A 161 16.34 5.29 -8.74
C GLY A 161 15.16 4.38 -9.06
N VAL A 162 14.80 3.48 -8.14
CA VAL A 162 13.62 2.60 -8.30
C VAL A 162 12.34 3.41 -8.39
N TYR A 163 12.13 4.37 -7.47
CA TYR A 163 11.00 5.30 -7.52
C TYR A 163 10.92 6.00 -8.88
N PHE A 164 12.01 6.67 -9.28
CA PHE A 164 12.09 7.39 -10.54
C PHE A 164 11.75 6.49 -11.73
N ASN A 165 12.29 5.29 -11.76
CA ASN A 165 12.10 4.40 -12.90
C ASN A 165 10.69 3.81 -12.94
N ILE A 166 10.04 3.53 -11.80
CA ILE A 166 8.62 3.12 -11.80
C ILE A 166 7.75 4.25 -12.35
N PHE A 167 7.95 5.48 -11.87
CA PHE A 167 7.20 6.64 -12.34
C PHE A 167 7.59 7.07 -13.78
N GLY A 168 8.79 6.76 -14.25
CA GLY A 168 9.28 7.19 -15.56
C GLY A 168 9.13 6.16 -16.68
N LEU A 169 9.13 4.86 -16.37
CA LEU A 169 9.20 3.80 -17.38
C LEU A 169 7.85 3.13 -17.67
N ILE A 170 6.85 3.25 -16.80
CA ILE A 170 5.60 2.49 -16.92
C ILE A 170 4.49 3.39 -17.46
N GLU A 171 4.47 3.58 -18.78
CA GLU A 171 3.63 4.57 -19.47
C GLU A 171 2.12 4.31 -19.35
N ASN A 172 1.73 3.05 -19.09
CA ASN A 172 0.34 2.62 -18.99
C ASN A 172 -0.15 2.40 -17.55
N LEU A 173 0.68 2.74 -16.56
CA LEU A 173 0.37 2.54 -15.15
C LEU A 173 -0.85 3.36 -14.71
N LYS A 174 -1.88 2.66 -14.23
CA LYS A 174 -3.12 3.23 -13.67
C LYS A 174 -3.19 3.01 -12.16
N TYR A 175 -2.74 1.85 -11.69
CA TYR A 175 -2.78 1.42 -10.30
C TYR A 175 -1.38 1.10 -9.81
N LEU A 176 -0.91 1.80 -8.78
CA LEU A 176 0.37 1.54 -8.14
C LEU A 176 0.18 1.31 -6.64
N ASP A 177 0.64 0.17 -6.14
CA ASP A 177 0.85 -0.08 -4.72
C ASP A 177 2.35 -0.30 -4.47
N PHE A 178 3.00 0.67 -3.84
CA PHE A 178 4.44 0.69 -3.65
C PHE A 178 4.82 0.76 -2.18
N ASN A 179 5.32 -0.35 -1.65
CA ASN A 179 5.70 -0.47 -0.26
C ASN A 179 7.19 -0.74 -0.11
N VAL A 180 7.92 0.16 0.56
CA VAL A 180 9.32 -0.04 0.92
C VAL A 180 9.41 -0.21 2.43
N ASN A 181 9.59 -1.46 2.86
CA ASN A 181 9.89 -1.79 4.25
C ASN A 181 11.38 -1.57 4.49
N ASN A 182 11.69 -0.40 5.04
CA ASN A 182 13.04 -0.05 5.44
C ASN A 182 13.12 0.05 6.96
N ILE A 183 14.10 -0.63 7.55
CA ILE A 183 14.35 -0.55 9.00
C ILE A 183 14.85 0.84 9.39
N TYR A 184 15.54 1.52 8.46
CA TYR A 184 16.20 2.80 8.73
C TYR A 184 15.56 4.00 8.02
N PRO A 185 15.33 5.10 8.75
CA PRO A 185 14.81 6.34 8.19
C PRO A 185 15.75 6.97 7.14
N PHE A 186 15.21 7.47 6.03
CA PHE A 186 15.97 8.35 5.14
C PHE A 186 16.12 9.74 5.79
N PRO A 187 17.35 10.28 5.93
CA PRO A 187 17.57 11.53 6.67
C PRO A 187 16.97 12.78 5.99
N ARG A 188 16.69 12.71 4.68
CA ARG A 188 16.11 13.79 3.87
C ARG A 188 15.01 13.20 2.98
N PRO A 189 13.99 13.99 2.58
CA PRO A 189 12.97 13.55 1.63
C PRO A 189 13.61 12.91 0.40
N LEU A 190 13.00 11.85 -0.12
CA LEU A 190 13.46 11.14 -1.30
C LEU A 190 13.29 11.99 -2.57
N LEU A 191 12.22 12.80 -2.63
CA LEU A 191 11.81 13.51 -3.83
C LEU A 191 12.27 14.97 -3.89
N SER A 192 12.88 15.51 -2.83
CA SER A 192 13.25 16.93 -2.72
C SER A 192 14.26 17.44 -3.75
N GLY A 193 14.93 16.55 -4.48
CA GLY A 193 15.90 16.90 -5.54
C GLY A 193 15.38 16.66 -6.96
N LEU A 194 14.10 16.30 -7.12
CA LEU A 194 13.53 15.94 -8.41
C LEU A 194 12.75 17.11 -9.01
N SER A 195 12.97 17.37 -10.30
CA SER A 195 12.20 18.35 -11.07
C SER A 195 10.70 18.09 -10.95
N SER A 196 9.88 19.14 -11.01
CA SER A 196 8.42 19.04 -11.06
C SER A 196 7.92 18.21 -12.24
N THR A 197 8.72 18.11 -13.32
CA THR A 197 8.43 17.31 -14.51
C THR A 197 8.74 15.81 -14.36
N THR A 198 9.44 15.41 -13.30
CA THR A 198 9.97 14.06 -13.14
C THR A 198 8.91 13.00 -12.78
N CYS A 199 7.71 13.40 -12.35
CA CYS A 199 6.63 12.47 -12.01
C CYS A 199 5.34 12.78 -12.76
N CYS A 200 5.42 13.21 -14.02
CA CYS A 200 4.26 13.45 -14.86
C CYS A 200 3.76 12.14 -15.48
N LEU A 201 3.16 11.26 -14.66
CA LEU A 201 2.39 10.14 -15.19
C LEU A 201 0.93 10.57 -15.33
N PRO A 202 0.47 10.87 -16.55
CA PRO A 202 -0.88 11.39 -16.72
C PRO A 202 -1.92 10.33 -16.37
N LYS A 203 -1.61 9.03 -16.30
CA LYS A 203 -2.63 7.96 -16.20
C LYS A 203 -2.81 7.35 -14.81
N ILE A 204 -1.94 7.63 -13.84
CA ILE A 204 -2.10 7.04 -12.50
C ILE A 204 -3.37 7.60 -11.89
N ALA A 205 -4.30 6.70 -11.63
CA ALA A 205 -5.63 6.98 -11.10
C ALA A 205 -5.69 6.58 -9.60
N TYR A 206 -4.95 5.53 -9.23
CA TYR A 206 -4.84 5.01 -7.88
C TYR A 206 -3.37 4.86 -7.46
N LEU A 207 -3.05 5.39 -6.29
CA LEU A 207 -1.74 5.26 -5.66
C LEU A 207 -1.88 4.84 -4.20
N ARG A 208 -1.21 3.75 -3.83
CA ARG A 208 -0.87 3.41 -2.46
C ARG A 208 0.64 3.41 -2.30
N ILE A 209 1.14 4.10 -1.27
CA ILE A 209 2.58 4.29 -1.13
C ILE A 209 2.98 4.39 0.34
N LYS A 210 4.06 3.69 0.70
CA LYS A 210 4.73 3.89 1.99
C LYS A 210 5.94 4.79 1.82
N MET A 211 5.93 5.91 2.52
CA MET A 211 6.99 6.91 2.50
C MET A 211 7.59 7.08 3.89
N HIS A 212 8.82 7.56 3.94
CA HIS A 212 9.45 7.82 5.22
C HIS A 212 9.08 9.19 5.80
N ASN A 213 8.94 10.20 4.93
CA ASN A 213 8.69 11.58 5.33
C ASN A 213 7.46 12.13 4.59
N PHE A 214 6.55 12.77 5.33
CA PHE A 214 5.36 13.40 4.77
C PHE A 214 5.63 14.47 3.70
N ASN A 215 6.79 15.12 3.72
CA ASN A 215 7.14 16.06 2.66
C ASN A 215 7.18 15.39 1.28
N ASP A 216 7.60 14.12 1.18
CA ASP A 216 7.58 13.38 -0.09
C ASP A 216 6.14 13.24 -0.64
N CYS A 217 5.15 13.08 0.24
CA CYS A 217 3.75 13.05 -0.15
C CYS A 217 3.30 14.39 -0.76
N ARG A 218 3.65 15.50 -0.12
CA ARG A 218 3.35 16.85 -0.64
C ARG A 218 3.97 17.06 -2.03
N TRP A 219 5.26 16.74 -2.16
CA TRP A 219 5.97 16.81 -3.45
C TRP A 219 5.29 16.01 -4.56
N LEU A 220 4.73 14.84 -4.23
CA LEU A 220 4.04 14.00 -5.20
C LEU A 220 2.68 14.56 -5.60
N LEU A 221 1.95 15.17 -4.67
CA LEU A 221 0.62 15.74 -4.89
C LEU A 221 0.63 17.12 -5.54
N ASP A 222 1.75 17.85 -5.52
CA ASP A 222 1.87 19.19 -6.10
C ASP A 222 1.93 19.18 -7.64
N GLY A 223 0.81 18.81 -8.27
CA GLY A 223 0.55 18.97 -9.70
C GLY A 223 1.15 17.89 -10.60
N ARG A 224 1.81 16.87 -10.04
CA ARG A 224 2.51 15.84 -10.83
C ARG A 224 1.59 14.71 -11.33
N LEU A 225 0.51 14.40 -10.59
CA LEU A 225 -0.40 13.28 -10.88
C LEU A 225 -1.83 13.78 -11.16
N SER A 226 -2.06 14.29 -12.37
CA SER A 226 -3.30 15.01 -12.71
C SER A 226 -4.57 14.15 -12.81
N GLN A 227 -4.45 12.83 -13.06
CA GLN A 227 -5.58 11.89 -13.07
C GLN A 227 -5.77 11.13 -11.75
N LEU A 228 -4.94 11.41 -10.73
CA LEU A 228 -5.01 10.71 -9.46
C LEU A 228 -6.34 11.03 -8.78
N HIS A 229 -7.16 9.99 -8.55
CA HIS A 229 -8.42 10.11 -7.82
C HIS A 229 -8.32 9.52 -6.41
N THR A 230 -7.48 8.51 -6.20
CA THR A 230 -7.31 7.84 -4.91
C THR A 230 -5.85 7.80 -4.52
N CYS A 231 -5.53 8.32 -3.33
CA CYS A 231 -4.18 8.33 -2.78
C CYS A 231 -4.19 7.82 -1.34
N ILE A 232 -3.44 6.76 -1.08
CA ILE A 232 -3.25 6.15 0.23
C ILE A 232 -1.78 6.25 0.60
N VAL A 233 -1.48 6.95 1.69
CA VAL A 233 -0.11 7.22 2.11
C VAL A 233 0.10 6.72 3.52
N ASP A 234 1.08 5.84 3.68
CA ASP A 234 1.61 5.44 4.98
C ASP A 234 2.94 6.16 5.17
N VAL A 235 3.07 6.99 6.21
CA VAL A 235 4.30 7.72 6.52
C VAL A 235 4.85 7.35 7.89
N ASP A 236 6.16 7.19 7.96
CA ASP A 236 6.79 6.95 9.26
C ASP A 236 6.73 8.24 10.11
N TYR A 237 7.16 9.39 9.56
CA TYR A 237 7.24 10.65 10.32
C TYR A 237 6.75 11.87 9.51
N ILE A 238 6.16 12.82 10.23
CA ILE A 238 5.97 14.21 9.77
C ILE A 238 6.99 15.07 10.53
N ARG A 239 8.06 15.50 9.85
CA ARG A 239 9.12 16.34 10.43
C ARG A 239 8.93 17.79 10.04
N LYS A 240 9.31 18.71 10.92
CA LYS A 240 9.39 20.14 10.62
C LYS A 240 10.21 20.34 9.35
N SER A 241 9.60 20.98 8.36
CA SER A 241 10.26 21.31 7.11
C SER A 241 10.72 22.77 7.18
N SER A 242 12.01 23.03 6.97
CA SER A 242 12.51 24.36 6.61
C SER A 242 12.30 24.65 5.12
N MET A 243 11.90 23.66 4.33
CA MET A 243 11.67 23.82 2.91
C MET A 243 10.31 24.46 2.68
N ILE A 244 10.33 25.64 2.07
CA ILE A 244 9.19 26.26 1.42
C ILE A 244 8.84 25.36 0.23
N ILE A 245 8.06 24.31 0.47
CA ILE A 245 7.28 23.73 -0.62
C ILE A 245 6.31 24.85 -0.99
N ASN A 246 6.45 25.40 -2.20
CA ASN A 246 5.54 26.41 -2.71
C ASN A 246 4.13 25.96 -2.36
N ASN A 247 3.50 26.64 -1.40
CA ASN A 247 2.11 26.45 -1.05
C ASN A 247 1.33 26.99 -2.23
N THR A 248 1.33 26.24 -3.32
CA THR A 248 0.42 26.52 -4.41
C THR A 248 -0.94 26.25 -3.79
N ASN A 249 -1.76 27.30 -3.67
CA ASN A 249 -3.16 27.20 -3.24
C ASN A 249 -4.02 26.44 -4.26
N THR A 250 -3.38 25.72 -5.19
CA THR A 250 -4.00 24.90 -6.21
C THR A 250 -4.78 23.78 -5.53
N PRO A 251 -6.10 23.70 -5.77
CA PRO A 251 -6.92 22.61 -5.29
C PRO A 251 -6.42 21.27 -5.83
N LEU A 252 -6.38 20.26 -4.97
CA LEU A 252 -6.14 18.88 -5.35
C LEU A 252 -7.45 18.24 -5.79
N LYS A 253 -7.43 17.54 -6.92
CA LYS A 253 -8.61 16.87 -7.52
C LYS A 253 -8.69 15.39 -7.12
N LEU A 254 -8.46 15.11 -5.84
CA LEU A 254 -8.64 13.76 -5.29
C LEU A 254 -10.10 13.52 -4.95
N LYS A 255 -10.59 12.30 -5.18
CA LYS A 255 -11.87 11.80 -4.63
C LYS A 255 -11.67 11.13 -3.28
N SER A 256 -10.55 10.43 -3.09
CA SER A 256 -10.25 9.69 -1.87
C SER A 256 -8.82 9.96 -1.42
N PHE A 257 -8.63 10.27 -0.14
CA PHE A 257 -7.33 10.44 0.48
C PHE A 257 -7.25 9.71 1.82
N SER A 258 -6.19 8.94 2.02
CA SER A 258 -5.92 8.26 3.29
C SER A 258 -4.49 8.54 3.74
N LEU A 259 -4.32 8.98 4.99
CA LEU A 259 -3.03 9.25 5.60
C LEU A 259 -2.89 8.45 6.90
N TYR A 260 -1.88 7.59 6.96
CA TYR A 260 -1.49 6.86 8.15
C TYR A 260 -0.12 7.34 8.60
N VAL A 261 0.01 7.80 9.85
CA VAL A 261 1.27 8.26 10.41
C VAL A 261 1.66 7.34 11.56
N ARG A 262 2.79 6.65 11.42
CA ARG A 262 3.23 5.63 12.38
C ARG A 262 3.80 6.20 13.67
N HIS A 263 4.48 7.33 13.59
CA HIS A 263 5.15 7.93 14.75
C HIS A 263 4.52 9.26 15.18
N PRO A 264 4.67 9.61 16.48
CA PRO A 264 4.17 10.88 16.99
C PRO A 264 4.66 12.11 16.20
N THR A 265 3.78 13.09 15.99
CA THR A 265 4.10 14.34 15.30
C THR A 265 3.69 15.59 16.09
N VAL A 266 4.43 16.68 15.93
CA VAL A 266 4.07 18.04 16.40
C VAL A 266 3.62 18.95 15.24
N GLU A 267 3.61 18.43 14.02
CA GLU A 267 3.51 19.22 12.78
C GLU A 267 2.15 19.07 12.09
N PHE A 268 1.13 18.62 12.84
CA PHE A 268 -0.22 18.44 12.31
C PHE A 268 -0.79 19.75 11.76
N ASP A 269 -0.80 20.82 12.55
CA ASP A 269 -1.31 22.14 12.14
C ASP A 269 -0.50 22.76 11.00
N ASN A 270 0.82 22.56 11.01
CA ASN A 270 1.74 23.22 10.09
C ASN A 270 1.86 22.51 8.74
N GLN A 271 1.60 21.21 8.68
CA GLN A 271 1.84 20.42 7.46
C GLN A 271 0.64 19.62 7.00
N VAL A 272 -0.09 18.96 7.92
CA VAL A 272 -1.22 18.11 7.54
C VAL A 272 -2.43 18.99 7.20
N VAL A 273 -2.82 19.89 8.10
CA VAL A 273 -3.99 20.77 7.89
C VAL A 273 -3.89 21.59 6.58
N PRO A 274 -2.77 22.24 6.23
CA PRO A 274 -2.66 22.99 4.98
C PRO A 274 -2.80 22.12 3.73
N LEU A 275 -2.33 20.86 3.77
CA LEU A 275 -2.52 19.92 2.67
C LEU A 275 -4.01 19.54 2.54
N LEU A 276 -4.64 19.19 3.66
CA LEU A 276 -6.04 18.78 3.69
C LEU A 276 -6.97 19.91 3.19
N ARG A 277 -6.71 21.17 3.55
CA ARG A 277 -7.48 22.33 3.07
C ARG A 277 -7.50 22.51 1.55
N ARG A 278 -6.54 21.92 0.83
CA ARG A 278 -6.50 21.95 -0.64
C ARG A 278 -7.39 20.89 -1.28
N MET A 279 -7.90 19.93 -0.52
CA MET A 279 -8.61 18.75 -1.02
C MET A 279 -10.14 18.97 -1.06
N VAL A 280 -10.57 20.09 -1.61
CA VAL A 280 -11.99 20.52 -1.63
C VAL A 280 -12.94 19.54 -2.36
N HIS A 281 -12.39 18.68 -3.24
CA HIS A 281 -13.15 17.70 -4.01
C HIS A 281 -13.19 16.31 -3.39
N THR A 282 -12.50 16.10 -2.26
CA THR A 282 -12.42 14.78 -1.62
C THR A 282 -13.77 14.39 -1.05
N GLU A 283 -14.22 13.20 -1.43
CA GLU A 283 -15.46 12.56 -1.00
C GLU A 283 -15.21 11.62 0.19
N THR A 284 -14.01 11.04 0.28
CA THR A 284 -13.61 10.13 1.36
C THR A 284 -12.24 10.49 1.93
N LEU A 285 -12.20 10.73 3.24
CA LEU A 285 -10.98 11.01 4.00
C LEU A 285 -10.77 9.94 5.06
N THR A 286 -9.56 9.38 5.12
CA THR A 286 -9.12 8.52 6.23
C THR A 286 -7.88 9.08 6.90
N LEU A 287 -7.90 9.28 8.22
CA LEU A 287 -6.74 9.77 8.97
C LEU A 287 -6.42 8.85 10.15
N SER A 288 -5.19 8.35 10.24
CA SER A 288 -4.67 7.72 11.45
C SER A 288 -3.41 8.43 11.92
N LEU A 289 -3.48 9.11 13.07
CA LEU A 289 -2.48 10.08 13.50
C LEU A 289 -2.23 10.02 15.01
N PHE A 290 -0.97 10.15 15.41
CA PHE A 290 -0.60 10.44 16.79
C PHE A 290 0.05 11.83 16.88
N VAL A 291 -0.68 12.80 17.41
CA VAL A 291 -0.23 14.18 17.60
C VAL A 291 0.23 14.43 19.03
N VAL A 292 1.36 15.11 19.20
CA VAL A 292 1.97 15.42 20.50
C VAL A 292 2.25 16.91 20.66
N ARG A 293 2.35 17.36 21.93
CA ARG A 293 2.75 18.72 22.30
C ARG A 293 1.83 19.82 21.74
N ARG A 294 0.53 19.53 21.70
CA ARG A 294 -0.51 20.55 21.46
C ARG A 294 -0.90 21.24 22.75
N THR A 295 -1.46 22.42 22.64
CA THR A 295 -2.09 23.15 23.76
C THR A 295 -3.56 22.75 23.96
N SER A 296 -4.19 22.09 22.97
CA SER A 296 -5.57 21.59 23.02
C SER A 296 -5.70 20.21 22.38
N PHE A 297 -6.75 19.48 22.76
CA PHE A 297 -7.14 18.24 22.09
C PHE A 297 -7.68 18.52 20.68
N LEU A 298 -7.61 17.50 19.82
CA LEU A 298 -8.27 17.50 18.51
C LEU A 298 -9.71 17.02 18.69
N ASP A 299 -10.59 17.93 19.04
CA ASP A 299 -12.03 17.68 19.21
C ASP A 299 -12.79 17.91 17.90
N GLY A 300 -14.11 17.67 17.92
CA GLY A 300 -14.98 17.83 16.76
C GLY A 300 -15.01 19.27 16.25
N THR A 301 -15.04 20.25 17.15
CA THR A 301 -15.03 21.68 16.80
C THR A 301 -13.77 22.06 16.04
N TYR A 302 -12.60 21.68 16.56
CA TYR A 302 -11.34 21.96 15.91
C TYR A 302 -11.26 21.30 14.52
N LEU A 303 -11.67 20.03 14.39
CA LEU A 303 -11.64 19.32 13.10
C LEU A 303 -12.64 19.89 12.09
N ALA A 304 -13.79 20.38 12.56
CA ALA A 304 -14.75 21.10 11.74
C ALA A 304 -14.11 22.35 11.11
N ASP A 305 -13.54 23.20 11.95
CA ASP A 305 -12.97 24.49 11.53
C ASP A 305 -11.69 24.34 10.71
N SER A 306 -10.86 23.36 11.04
CA SER A 306 -9.54 23.20 10.41
C SER A 306 -9.57 22.38 9.12
N VAL A 307 -10.47 21.40 9.02
CA VAL A 307 -10.47 20.39 7.95
C VAL A 307 -11.84 20.26 7.27
N ILE A 308 -12.89 19.89 8.01
CA ILE A 308 -14.15 19.42 7.40
C ILE A 308 -14.85 20.54 6.63
N ASN A 309 -14.95 21.74 7.20
CA ASN A 309 -15.58 22.89 6.56
C ASN A 309 -14.87 23.34 5.27
N HIS A 310 -13.62 22.91 5.06
CA HIS A 310 -12.86 23.18 3.84
C HIS A 310 -13.04 22.09 2.76
N MET A 311 -13.68 20.95 3.07
CA MET A 311 -13.92 19.85 2.13
C MET A 311 -15.41 19.72 1.83
N SER A 312 -15.94 20.60 0.98
CA SER A 312 -17.38 20.69 0.71
C SER A 312 -18.02 19.44 0.10
N ARG A 313 -17.22 18.51 -0.43
CA ARG A 313 -17.68 17.24 -1.00
C ARG A 313 -17.47 16.04 -0.07
N LEU A 314 -16.97 16.25 1.15
CA LEU A 314 -16.67 15.16 2.07
C LEU A 314 -17.96 14.49 2.55
N HIS A 315 -18.11 13.20 2.25
CA HIS A 315 -19.25 12.39 2.66
C HIS A 315 -18.85 11.36 3.71
N THR A 316 -17.62 10.85 3.61
CA THR A 316 -17.10 9.82 4.50
C THR A 316 -15.82 10.32 5.16
N PHE A 317 -15.85 10.48 6.49
CA PHE A 317 -14.66 10.79 7.27
C PHE A 317 -14.42 9.71 8.31
N ILE A 318 -13.35 8.93 8.10
CA ILE A 318 -12.93 7.86 9.00
C ILE A 318 -11.63 8.27 9.67
N PHE A 319 -11.53 8.14 10.98
CA PHE A 319 -10.29 8.50 11.66
C PHE A 319 -10.01 7.72 12.94
N ASP A 320 -8.73 7.74 13.30
CA ASP A 320 -8.12 7.24 14.53
C ASP A 320 -7.07 8.26 14.95
N ILE A 321 -7.39 9.10 15.93
CA ILE A 321 -6.55 10.23 16.32
C ILE A 321 -6.22 10.14 17.80
N VAL A 322 -4.93 10.09 18.08
CA VAL A 322 -4.40 10.23 19.44
C VAL A 322 -3.78 11.62 19.59
N THR A 323 -4.20 12.37 20.59
CA THR A 323 -3.52 13.60 21.03
C THR A 323 -2.90 13.37 22.41
N ARG A 324 -1.63 13.72 22.62
CA ARG A 324 -0.96 13.64 23.94
C ARG A 324 -0.13 14.88 24.23
N GLY A 325 0.00 15.21 25.51
CA GLY A 325 0.86 16.33 25.90
C GLY A 325 0.09 17.64 25.98
N THR A 326 -1.24 17.58 26.00
CA THR A 326 -2.10 18.74 26.22
C THR A 326 -2.00 19.14 27.68
N MET A 327 -1.47 20.34 27.95
CA MET A 327 -1.51 20.91 29.29
C MET A 327 -2.86 21.57 29.49
N THR A 328 -3.70 20.95 30.30
CA THR A 328 -5.00 21.51 30.72
C THR A 328 -4.90 22.00 32.14
N ASN A 329 -5.54 23.13 32.45
CA ASN A 329 -5.71 23.53 33.85
C ASN A 329 -6.44 22.40 34.60
N ALA A 330 -5.99 22.05 35.80
CA ALA A 330 -6.54 20.92 36.56
C ALA A 330 -8.05 21.09 36.85
N GLU A 331 -8.52 22.32 36.91
CA GLU A 331 -9.93 22.67 37.13
C GLU A 331 -10.80 22.57 35.86
N ILE A 332 -10.19 22.47 34.67
CA ILE A 332 -10.87 22.51 33.36
C ILE A 332 -10.32 21.38 32.47
N GLN A 333 -10.36 20.15 33.00
CA GLN A 333 -10.01 18.96 32.23
C GLN A 333 -11.27 18.43 31.52
N PRO A 334 -11.35 18.48 30.18
CA PRO A 334 -12.50 17.94 29.48
C PRO A 334 -12.62 16.43 29.71
N SER A 335 -13.85 15.97 29.91
CA SER A 335 -14.16 14.55 29.98
C SER A 335 -14.26 13.92 28.58
N ALA A 336 -14.23 12.59 28.51
CA ALA A 336 -14.50 11.87 27.27
C ALA A 336 -15.91 12.18 26.71
N ASP A 337 -16.90 12.42 27.59
CA ASP A 337 -18.24 12.86 27.17
C ASP A 337 -18.22 14.25 26.54
N ASP A 338 -17.41 15.17 27.06
CA ASP A 338 -17.26 16.51 26.48
C ASP A 338 -16.66 16.44 25.07
N ILE A 339 -15.60 15.63 24.88
CA ILE A 339 -15.03 15.39 23.56
C ILE A 339 -16.06 14.74 22.62
N ARG A 340 -16.73 13.66 23.04
CA ARG A 340 -17.78 13.00 22.23
C ARG A 340 -18.87 13.98 21.80
N ARG A 341 -19.31 14.87 22.70
CA ARG A 341 -20.35 15.87 22.41
C ARG A 341 -19.97 16.79 21.24
N THR A 342 -18.71 17.20 21.16
CA THR A 342 -18.24 18.05 20.04
C THR A 342 -18.32 17.34 18.68
N PHE A 343 -18.11 16.02 18.63
CA PHE A 343 -18.23 15.25 17.39
C PHE A 343 -19.69 14.99 17.00
N VAL A 344 -20.55 14.72 17.98
CA VAL A 344 -21.99 14.56 17.75
C VAL A 344 -22.60 15.84 17.18
N GLN A 345 -22.16 17.01 17.64
CA GLN A 345 -22.62 18.31 17.13
C GLN A 345 -22.34 18.51 15.64
N ILE A 346 -21.31 17.85 15.09
CA ILE A 346 -20.97 17.90 13.66
C ILE A 346 -21.42 16.64 12.91
N GLY A 347 -22.29 15.83 13.53
CA GLY A 347 -22.89 14.65 12.91
C GLY A 347 -21.97 13.44 12.78
N ILE A 348 -20.89 13.37 13.55
CA ILE A 348 -19.94 12.26 13.52
C ILE A 348 -20.09 11.41 14.78
N HIS A 349 -20.36 10.12 14.58
CA HIS A 349 -20.34 9.14 15.67
C HIS A 349 -18.90 8.72 15.96
N VAL A 350 -18.51 8.84 17.22
CA VAL A 350 -17.17 8.49 17.69
C VAL A 350 -17.25 7.74 19.01
N ASP A 351 -16.21 7.00 19.31
CA ASP A 351 -15.87 6.61 20.66
C ASP A 351 -14.52 7.23 21.05
N CYS A 352 -14.33 7.49 22.34
CA CYS A 352 -13.10 8.08 22.83
C CYS A 352 -12.85 7.76 24.30
N TYR A 353 -11.58 7.79 24.68
CA TYR A 353 -11.17 7.72 26.06
C TYR A 353 -10.03 8.69 26.35
N MET A 354 -9.92 9.08 27.62
CA MET A 354 -9.01 10.12 28.07
C MET A 354 -8.23 9.68 29.30
N GLU A 355 -7.02 10.20 29.43
CA GLU A 355 -6.12 9.96 30.55
C GLU A 355 -5.40 11.26 30.92
N TYR A 356 -5.28 11.51 32.21
CA TYR A 356 -4.50 12.62 32.75
C TYR A 356 -3.47 12.08 33.72
N ASN A 357 -2.23 12.54 33.61
CA ASN A 357 -1.23 12.25 34.63
C ASN A 357 -1.33 13.24 35.80
N SER A 358 -0.57 12.97 36.86
CA SER A 358 -0.51 13.82 38.07
C SER A 358 -0.06 15.27 37.81
N HIS A 359 0.49 15.56 36.63
CA HIS A 359 0.94 16.89 36.22
C HIS A 359 -0.08 17.60 35.32
N GLY A 360 -1.30 17.05 35.19
CA GLY A 360 -2.35 17.62 34.35
C GLY A 360 -2.09 17.48 32.84
N ILE A 361 -1.14 16.63 32.44
CA ILE A 361 -0.87 16.35 31.03
C ILE A 361 -1.85 15.29 30.55
N GLY A 362 -2.69 15.68 29.59
CA GLY A 362 -3.72 14.83 29.02
C GLY A 362 -3.28 14.02 27.80
N ARG A 363 -3.90 12.85 27.64
CA ARG A 363 -3.98 12.03 26.44
C ARG A 363 -5.46 11.83 26.09
N CYS A 364 -5.81 12.03 24.83
CA CYS A 364 -7.13 11.72 24.29
C CYS A 364 -6.93 10.82 23.07
N HIS A 365 -7.67 9.73 23.01
CA HIS A 365 -7.77 8.87 21.83
C HIS A 365 -9.22 8.87 21.38
N VAL A 366 -9.47 9.33 20.16
CA VAL A 366 -10.79 9.40 19.55
C VAL A 366 -10.77 8.74 18.17
N TYR A 367 -11.81 7.96 17.87
CA TYR A 367 -11.94 7.27 16.60
C TYR A 367 -13.40 7.21 16.13
N SER A 368 -13.59 7.22 14.82
CA SER A 368 -14.91 7.24 14.18
C SER A 368 -15.59 5.87 14.18
N LEU A 369 -16.92 5.84 14.23
CA LEU A 369 -17.74 4.63 14.08
C LEU A 369 -18.56 4.67 12.77
N PRO A 370 -18.60 3.58 11.97
CA PRO A 370 -17.91 2.31 12.19
C PRO A 370 -16.39 2.44 12.03
N PHE A 371 -15.66 1.71 12.87
CA PHE A 371 -14.20 1.71 12.85
C PHE A 371 -13.68 0.66 11.85
N THR A 372 -13.01 1.13 10.79
CA THR A 372 -12.39 0.25 9.78
C THR A 372 -10.90 0.55 9.70
N MET A 373 -10.10 0.02 10.63
CA MET A 373 -8.65 0.24 10.61
C MET A 373 -7.83 -1.04 10.53
N THR A 374 -6.68 -0.89 9.88
CA THR A 374 -5.66 -1.95 9.69
C THR A 374 -4.62 -1.95 10.81
N HIS A 375 -4.58 -0.91 11.65
CA HIS A 375 -3.64 -0.70 12.74
C HIS A 375 -4.35 0.06 13.86
N ILE A 376 -3.95 -0.17 15.10
CA ILE A 376 -4.46 0.53 16.29
C ILE A 376 -3.27 1.24 16.94
N HIS A 377 -3.40 2.53 17.25
CA HIS A 377 -2.40 3.22 18.07
C HIS A 377 -2.33 2.60 19.46
N ILE A 378 -1.20 2.78 20.16
CA ILE A 378 -1.00 2.22 21.51
C ILE A 378 -2.23 2.49 22.39
N ILE A 379 -2.94 1.41 22.72
CA ILE A 379 -4.05 1.44 23.67
C ILE A 379 -3.50 1.58 25.08
N THR A 380 -4.32 2.12 25.96
CA THR A 380 -3.94 2.37 27.35
C THR A 380 -4.98 1.73 28.26
N TYR A 381 -4.79 1.80 29.57
CA TYR A 381 -5.64 1.09 30.54
C TYR A 381 -7.10 1.57 30.54
N ASN A 382 -7.37 2.77 30.00
CA ASN A 382 -8.72 3.31 29.83
C ASN A 382 -9.40 2.94 28.49
N PHE A 383 -8.85 2.01 27.71
CA PHE A 383 -9.48 1.56 26.46
C PHE A 383 -10.83 0.86 26.76
N PRO A 384 -11.96 1.31 26.18
CA PRO A 384 -13.25 0.66 26.33
C PRO A 384 -13.23 -0.67 25.55
N GLY A 385 -13.44 -1.78 26.26
CA GLY A 385 -13.39 -3.15 25.72
C GLY A 385 -14.60 -3.53 24.88
#